data_AF-A0A0B1Q7W6-F1
#
_entry.id   AF-A0A0B1Q7W6-F1
#
_cell.length_a   1.000
_cell.length_b   1.000
_cell.length_c   1.000
_cell.angle_alpha   90.00
_cell.angle_beta   90.00
_cell.angle_gamma   90.00
#
_symmetry.space_group_name_H-M   'P 1'
#
loop_
_entity.id
_entity.type
_entity.pdbx_description
1 polymer ?
#
loop_
_entity_poly.entity_id
_entity_poly.type
_entity_poly.pdbx_seq_one_letter_code
_entity_poly.pdbx_strand_id
1 'polypeptide(L)'
;MIRFFDKAEPSGLGPDGLATYRLETYFECYRDFATRIVRRARPADIAAYPSQYAAYTMARTVADEGFPLCAWPAADEAVQLGLAERGIRTVERLAAADLGSAPVEYREAKERAEAFLQTLREEGPQRAAEVHRLRTEIAALAAENAELRAASAQGASQRPGRPGGRRTAAERG
;
A
#
# COMPACT_ATOMS: atom_id res chain seq x y z
N MET A 1 -9.14 -27.35 -9.57
CA MET A 1 -9.41 -26.07 -8.89
C MET A 1 -10.01 -25.09 -9.89
N ILE A 2 -11.02 -24.31 -9.49
CA ILE A 2 -11.65 -23.27 -10.32
C ILE A 2 -11.58 -21.95 -9.55
N ARG A 3 -11.11 -20.87 -10.18
CA ARG A 3 -11.07 -19.54 -9.57
C ARG A 3 -11.28 -18.41 -10.58
N PHE A 4 -11.79 -17.29 -10.08
CA PHE A 4 -11.82 -16.01 -10.79
C PHE A 4 -10.85 -15.04 -10.11
N PHE A 5 -10.15 -14.22 -10.88
CA PHE A 5 -9.19 -13.24 -10.36
C PHE A 5 -9.00 -12.09 -11.35
N ASP A 6 -8.51 -10.96 -10.88
CA ASP A 6 -8.19 -9.83 -11.75
C ASP A 6 -6.76 -9.90 -12.27
N LYS A 7 -6.59 -9.55 -13.54
CA LYS A 7 -5.28 -9.34 -14.15
C LYS A 7 -5.26 -7.97 -14.82
N ALA A 8 -4.21 -7.21 -14.55
CA ALA A 8 -3.94 -5.96 -15.25
C ALA A 8 -3.46 -6.28 -16.68
N GLU A 9 -4.19 -5.79 -17.67
CA GLU A 9 -3.86 -5.91 -19.09
C GLU A 9 -3.53 -4.53 -19.65
N PRO A 10 -2.47 -4.39 -20.47
CA PRO A 10 -2.19 -3.13 -21.16
C PRO A 10 -3.42 -2.70 -21.98
N SER A 11 -3.86 -1.46 -21.78
CA SER A 11 -5.02 -0.87 -22.45
C SER A 11 -4.64 0.21 -23.47
N GLY A 12 -3.43 0.76 -23.37
CA GLY A 12 -2.96 1.84 -24.24
C GLY A 12 -1.74 2.55 -23.67
N LEU A 13 -1.48 3.76 -24.18
CA LEU A 13 -0.48 4.69 -23.65
C LEU A 13 -1.17 5.94 -23.08
N GLY A 14 -0.67 6.41 -21.95
CA GLY A 14 -1.11 7.64 -21.30
C GLY A 14 -0.50 8.89 -21.95
N PRO A 15 -0.94 10.09 -21.53
CA PRO A 15 -0.38 11.36 -22.00
C PRO A 15 1.11 11.55 -21.72
N ASP A 16 1.63 10.80 -20.75
CA ASP A 16 3.05 10.74 -20.34
C ASP A 16 3.87 9.73 -21.17
N GLY A 17 3.24 9.02 -22.12
CA GLY A 17 3.88 7.99 -22.93
C GLY A 17 4.07 6.65 -22.20
N LEU A 18 3.52 6.49 -20.99
CA LEU A 18 3.59 5.24 -20.23
C LEU A 18 2.37 4.34 -20.52
N ALA A 19 2.52 3.03 -20.33
CA ALA A 19 1.42 2.10 -20.54
C ALA A 19 0.29 2.31 -19.51
N THR A 20 -0.94 2.46 -20.00
CA THR A 20 -2.14 2.39 -19.17
C THR A 20 -2.59 0.94 -19.08
N TYR A 21 -3.18 0.57 -17.95
CA TYR A 21 -3.67 -0.78 -17.71
C TYR A 21 -5.15 -0.74 -17.38
N ARG A 22 -5.86 -1.80 -17.78
CA ARG A 22 -7.23 -2.07 -17.35
C ARG A 22 -7.28 -3.38 -16.60
N LEU A 23 -8.08 -3.44 -15.55
CA LEU A 23 -8.34 -4.68 -14.84
C LEU A 23 -9.37 -5.49 -15.62
N GLU A 24 -8.99 -6.70 -15.98
CA GLU A 24 -9.85 -7.68 -16.64
C GLU A 24 -10.02 -8.89 -15.72
N THR A 25 -11.24 -9.41 -15.64
CA THR A 25 -11.50 -10.64 -14.88
C THR A 25 -11.06 -11.85 -15.70
N TYR A 26 -10.20 -12.67 -15.10
CA TYR A 26 -9.73 -13.94 -15.63
C TYR A 26 -10.40 -15.11 -14.91
N PHE A 27 -10.55 -16.19 -15.67
CA PHE A 27 -11.00 -17.49 -15.22
C PHE A 27 -9.84 -18.47 -15.32
N GLU A 28 -9.63 -19.22 -14.25
CA GLU A 28 -8.67 -20.29 -14.19
C GLU A 28 -9.36 -21.60 -13.79
N CYS A 29 -9.10 -22.64 -14.57
CA CYS A 29 -9.49 -23.99 -14.22
C CYS A 29 -8.44 -25.01 -14.65
N TYR A 30 -8.55 -26.21 -14.08
CA TYR A 30 -7.78 -27.37 -14.50
C TYR A 30 -8.71 -28.31 -15.24
N ARG A 31 -8.41 -28.61 -16.51
CA ARG A 31 -9.15 -29.61 -17.29
C ARG A 31 -8.79 -31.02 -16.84
N ASP A 32 -7.52 -31.21 -16.49
CA ASP A 32 -6.92 -32.42 -15.93
C ASP A 32 -5.76 -32.01 -15.01
N PHE A 33 -5.01 -32.98 -14.46
CA PHE A 33 -3.91 -32.71 -13.53
C PHE A 33 -2.73 -31.94 -14.15
N ALA A 34 -2.59 -31.91 -15.48
CA ALA A 34 -1.49 -31.24 -16.18
C ALA A 34 -1.94 -29.97 -16.93
N THR A 35 -3.21 -29.91 -17.34
CA THR A 35 -3.74 -28.86 -18.22
C THR A 35 -4.42 -27.76 -17.43
N ARG A 36 -3.67 -26.69 -17.19
CA ARG A 36 -4.16 -25.43 -16.62
C ARG A 36 -4.66 -24.50 -17.73
N ILE A 37 -5.92 -24.10 -17.66
CA ILE A 37 -6.53 -23.12 -18.56
C ILE A 37 -6.63 -21.79 -17.83
N VAL A 38 -5.95 -20.76 -18.34
CA VAL A 38 -6.04 -19.39 -17.82
C VAL A 38 -6.40 -18.46 -18.97
N ARG A 39 -7.54 -17.78 -18.86
CA ARG A 39 -8.04 -16.87 -19.90
C ARG A 39 -9.01 -15.85 -19.33
N ARG A 40 -9.36 -14.82 -20.12
CA ARG A 40 -10.45 -13.89 -19.75
C ARG A 40 -11.74 -14.65 -19.48
N ALA A 41 -12.42 -14.28 -18.40
CA ALA A 41 -13.69 -14.85 -18.00
C ALA A 41 -14.76 -14.49 -19.04
N ARG A 42 -15.58 -15.47 -19.42
CA ARG A 42 -16.71 -15.32 -20.34
C ARG A 42 -18.01 -15.38 -19.54
N PRO A 43 -19.12 -14.82 -20.05
CA PRO A 43 -20.43 -14.94 -19.41
C PRO A 43 -20.83 -16.39 -19.11
N ALA A 44 -20.46 -17.33 -19.99
CA ALA A 44 -20.70 -18.75 -19.79
C ALA A 44 -19.94 -19.34 -18.58
N ASP A 45 -18.74 -18.84 -18.25
CA ASP A 45 -17.99 -19.32 -17.09
C ASP A 45 -18.65 -18.86 -15.79
N ILE A 46 -19.13 -17.62 -15.77
CA ILE A 46 -19.85 -17.04 -14.62
C ILE A 46 -21.15 -17.82 -14.37
N ALA A 47 -21.88 -18.14 -15.44
CA ALA A 47 -23.10 -18.94 -15.35
C ALA A 47 -22.83 -20.39 -14.91
N ALA A 48 -21.69 -20.98 -15.31
CA ALA A 48 -21.31 -22.33 -14.93
C ALA A 48 -20.80 -22.43 -13.48
N TYR A 49 -20.19 -21.37 -12.96
CA TYR A 49 -19.56 -21.32 -11.64
C TYR A 49 -20.00 -20.11 -10.81
N PRO A 50 -21.32 -19.97 -10.54
CA PRO A 50 -21.87 -18.76 -9.93
C PRO A 50 -21.38 -18.56 -8.49
N SER A 51 -21.19 -19.64 -7.72
CA SER A 51 -20.70 -19.55 -6.33
C SER A 51 -19.26 -19.03 -6.26
N GLN A 52 -18.38 -19.52 -7.14
CA GLN A 52 -16.98 -19.08 -7.20
C GLN A 52 -16.88 -17.64 -7.68
N TYR A 53 -17.71 -17.25 -8.65
CA TYR A 53 -17.78 -15.86 -9.11
C TYR A 53 -18.36 -14.93 -8.03
N ALA A 54 -19.36 -15.38 -7.28
CA ALA A 54 -19.89 -14.64 -6.13
C ALA A 54 -18.83 -14.44 -5.04
N ALA A 55 -18.07 -15.49 -4.68
CA ALA A 55 -16.96 -15.38 -3.74
C ALA A 55 -15.88 -14.40 -4.22
N TYR A 56 -15.51 -14.46 -5.50
CA TYR A 56 -14.58 -13.50 -6.12
C TYR A 56 -15.12 -12.05 -6.08
N THR A 57 -16.39 -11.85 -6.40
CA THR A 57 -17.03 -10.51 -6.38
C THR A 57 -17.11 -9.97 -4.95
N MET A 58 -17.44 -10.84 -3.99
CA MET A 58 -17.45 -10.52 -2.57
C MET A 58 -16.06 -10.15 -2.06
N ALA A 59 -15.00 -10.83 -2.51
CA ALA A 59 -13.62 -10.49 -2.17
C ALA A 59 -13.16 -9.15 -2.79
N ARG A 60 -13.74 -8.75 -3.93
CA ARG A 60 -13.51 -7.43 -4.55
C ARG A 60 -14.26 -6.28 -3.91
N THR A 61 -15.31 -6.58 -3.14
CA THR A 61 -16.07 -5.54 -2.47
C THR A 61 -15.15 -4.99 -1.38
N VAL A 62 -14.69 -3.75 -1.56
CA VAL A 62 -13.95 -2.99 -0.54
C VAL A 62 -14.71 -3.18 0.75
N ALA A 63 -14.03 -3.64 1.80
CA ALA A 63 -14.69 -3.87 3.05
C ALA A 63 -15.24 -2.53 3.53
N ASP A 64 -16.57 -2.39 3.53
CA ASP A 64 -17.24 -1.08 3.53
C ASP A 64 -16.83 -0.20 4.71
N GLU A 65 -16.41 -0.81 5.83
CA GLU A 65 -15.83 -0.12 6.99
C GLU A 65 -14.85 -1.03 7.74
N GLY A 66 -13.60 -0.55 7.96
CA GLY A 66 -12.58 -1.21 8.79
C GLY A 66 -11.26 -1.56 8.09
N PHE A 67 -10.30 -2.11 8.82
CA PHE A 67 -9.02 -2.56 8.28
C PHE A 67 -9.18 -3.90 7.55
N PRO A 68 -8.91 -3.97 6.23
CA PRO A 68 -9.23 -5.16 5.44
C PRO A 68 -8.29 -6.33 5.79
N LEU A 69 -8.86 -7.53 5.91
CA LEU A 69 -8.10 -8.75 6.23
C LEU A 69 -7.03 -9.07 5.18
N CYS A 70 -7.27 -8.71 3.91
CA CYS A 70 -6.30 -8.93 2.84
C CYS A 70 -5.02 -8.08 2.98
N ALA A 71 -5.07 -6.97 3.73
CA ALA A 71 -3.91 -6.15 4.05
C ALA A 71 -3.32 -6.48 5.43
N TRP A 72 -3.92 -7.40 6.17
CA TRP A 72 -3.53 -7.71 7.54
C TRP A 72 -2.57 -8.91 7.58
N PRO A 73 -1.30 -8.72 7.96
CA PRO A 73 -0.27 -9.76 7.83
C PRO A 73 -0.45 -10.92 8.81
N ALA A 74 -1.34 -10.79 9.81
CA ALA A 74 -1.54 -11.81 10.83
C ALA A 74 -2.55 -12.91 10.44
N ALA A 75 -3.10 -12.86 9.23
CA ALA A 75 -3.94 -13.90 8.65
C ALA A 75 -3.36 -14.34 7.29
N ASP A 76 -3.22 -15.65 7.08
CA ASP A 76 -2.81 -16.20 5.79
C ASP A 76 -3.96 -16.18 4.76
N GLU A 77 -3.64 -16.40 3.48
CA GLU A 77 -4.61 -16.34 2.37
C GLU A 77 -5.75 -17.37 2.52
N ALA A 78 -5.47 -18.56 3.07
CA ALA A 78 -6.48 -19.61 3.25
C ALA A 78 -7.50 -19.23 4.33
N VAL A 79 -7.03 -18.67 5.44
CA VAL A 79 -7.88 -18.13 6.51
C VAL A 79 -8.68 -16.94 6.01
N GLN A 80 -8.06 -16.03 5.26
CA GLN A 80 -8.75 -14.87 4.67
C GLN A 80 -9.91 -15.29 3.76
N LEU A 81 -9.69 -16.26 2.86
CA LEU A 81 -10.74 -16.78 1.97
C LEU A 81 -11.86 -17.45 2.77
N GLY A 82 -11.53 -18.29 3.74
CA GLY A 82 -12.52 -18.96 4.59
C GLY A 82 -13.35 -17.99 5.43
N LEU A 83 -12.76 -16.90 5.92
CA LEU A 83 -13.47 -15.83 6.62
C LEU A 83 -14.33 -15.00 5.66
N ALA A 84 -13.85 -14.72 4.45
CA ALA A 84 -14.59 -13.98 3.43
C ALA A 84 -15.88 -14.71 2.99
N GLU A 85 -15.84 -16.04 2.89
CA GLU A 85 -17.04 -16.88 2.66
C GLU A 85 -18.09 -16.75 3.78
N ARG A 86 -17.65 -16.42 5.00
CA ARG A 86 -18.50 -16.16 6.18
C ARG A 86 -18.91 -14.69 6.31
N GLY A 87 -18.60 -13.86 5.31
CA GLY A 87 -18.90 -12.42 5.32
C GLY A 87 -17.98 -11.58 6.21
N ILE A 88 -16.90 -12.17 6.74
CA ILE A 88 -15.91 -11.51 7.59
C ILE A 88 -14.75 -11.05 6.69
N ARG A 89 -14.61 -9.73 6.50
CA ARG A 89 -13.61 -9.13 5.60
C ARG A 89 -12.71 -8.10 6.24
N THR A 90 -12.98 -7.71 7.48
CA THR A 90 -12.17 -6.75 8.24
C THR A 90 -11.73 -7.33 9.56
N VAL A 91 -10.65 -6.78 10.09
CA VAL A 91 -10.11 -7.14 11.41
C VAL A 91 -11.13 -6.85 12.52
N GLU A 92 -11.88 -5.76 12.40
CA GLU A 92 -12.93 -5.38 13.34
C GLU A 92 -14.09 -6.37 13.33
N ARG A 93 -14.54 -6.79 12.14
CA ARG A 93 -15.59 -7.82 12.03
C ARG A 93 -15.10 -9.17 12.52
N LEU A 94 -13.83 -9.51 12.28
CA LEU A 94 -13.23 -10.75 12.79
C LEU A 94 -13.18 -10.77 14.32
N ALA A 95 -12.73 -9.67 14.94
CA ALA A 95 -12.72 -9.54 16.39
C ALA A 95 -14.13 -9.63 17.00
N ALA A 96 -15.15 -9.12 16.32
CA ALA A 96 -16.53 -9.17 16.78
C ALA A 96 -17.28 -10.49 16.46
N ALA A 97 -16.72 -11.37 15.63
CA ALA A 97 -17.43 -12.55 15.14
C ALA A 97 -17.59 -13.65 16.21
N ASP A 98 -18.72 -14.35 16.21
CA ASP A 98 -18.89 -15.60 16.96
C ASP A 98 -18.32 -16.77 16.16
N LEU A 99 -17.18 -17.29 16.62
CA LEU A 99 -16.42 -18.36 15.97
C LEU A 99 -16.24 -19.57 16.89
N GLY A 100 -17.08 -19.74 17.91
CA GLY A 100 -16.94 -20.83 18.89
C GLY A 100 -16.83 -22.22 18.25
N SER A 101 -17.61 -22.47 17.20
CA SER A 101 -17.63 -23.74 16.44
C SER A 101 -16.76 -23.75 15.17
N ALA A 102 -16.03 -22.67 14.90
CA ALA A 102 -15.19 -22.56 13.70
C ALA A 102 -13.90 -23.40 13.81
N PRO A 103 -13.18 -23.64 12.70
CA PRO A 103 -11.82 -24.16 12.73
C PRO A 103 -10.89 -23.36 13.68
N VAL A 104 -9.88 -24.04 14.24
CA VAL A 104 -8.96 -23.46 15.24
C VAL A 104 -8.27 -22.22 14.69
N GLU A 105 -7.85 -22.27 13.43
CA GLU A 105 -7.11 -21.23 12.74
C GLU A 105 -7.91 -19.92 12.68
N TYR A 106 -9.24 -19.99 12.62
CA TYR A 106 -10.11 -18.82 12.59
C TYR A 106 -10.28 -18.21 13.97
N ARG A 107 -10.34 -19.06 15.02
CA ARG A 107 -10.36 -18.60 16.41
C ARG A 107 -9.05 -17.92 16.80
N GLU A 108 -7.92 -18.50 16.43
CA GLU A 108 -6.61 -17.88 16.65
C GLU A 108 -6.47 -16.56 15.87
N ALA A 109 -6.97 -16.49 14.63
CA ALA A 109 -6.99 -15.25 13.87
C ALA A 109 -7.86 -14.18 14.55
N LYS A 110 -8.98 -14.57 15.18
CA LYS A 110 -9.79 -13.67 16.00
C LYS A 110 -9.05 -13.15 17.23
N GLU A 111 -8.37 -14.00 17.99
CA GLU A 111 -7.57 -13.58 19.15
C GLU A 111 -6.48 -12.57 18.75
N ARG A 112 -5.80 -12.82 17.62
CA ARG A 112 -4.83 -11.87 17.06
C ARG A 112 -5.48 -10.55 16.65
N ALA A 113 -6.71 -10.59 16.14
CA ALA A 113 -7.43 -9.39 15.71
C ALA A 113 -7.82 -8.54 16.92
N GLU A 114 -8.30 -9.17 17.99
CA GLU A 114 -8.61 -8.52 19.26
C GLU A 114 -7.36 -7.86 19.87
N ALA A 115 -6.24 -8.60 19.93
CA ALA A 115 -4.98 -8.07 20.44
C ALA A 115 -4.49 -6.88 19.60
N PHE A 116 -4.53 -6.97 18.27
CA PHE A 116 -4.14 -5.89 17.37
C PHE A 116 -4.97 -4.62 17.59
N LEU A 117 -6.30 -4.76 17.67
CA LEU A 117 -7.20 -3.62 17.92
C LEU A 117 -6.99 -3.03 19.32
N GLN A 118 -6.66 -3.86 20.31
CA GLN A 118 -6.34 -3.39 21.65
C GLN A 118 -5.05 -2.55 21.65
N THR A 119 -3.98 -3.04 21.03
CA THR A 119 -2.73 -2.28 20.88
C THR A 119 -2.97 -0.96 20.14
N LEU A 120 -3.79 -0.96 19.09
CA LEU A 120 -4.13 0.29 18.38
C LEU A 120 -4.87 1.29 19.27
N ARG A 121 -5.74 0.84 20.17
CA ARG A 121 -6.44 1.72 21.12
C ARG A 121 -5.50 2.30 22.16
N GLU A 122 -4.58 1.49 22.68
CA GLU A 122 -3.65 1.89 23.74
C GLU A 122 -2.52 2.78 23.22
N GLU A 123 -1.88 2.37 22.12
CA GLU A 123 -0.68 3.04 21.60
C GLU A 123 -0.97 4.03 20.48
N GLY A 124 -2.11 3.89 19.80
CA GLY A 124 -2.46 4.71 18.64
C GLY A 124 -2.39 6.22 18.90
N PRO A 125 -2.98 6.74 19.99
CA PRO A 125 -2.91 8.16 20.32
C PRO A 125 -1.48 8.67 20.54
N GLN A 126 -0.65 7.88 21.23
CA GLN A 126 0.73 8.24 21.52
C GLN A 126 1.57 8.27 20.24
N ARG A 127 1.42 7.26 19.38
CA ARG A 127 2.10 7.19 18.08
C ARG A 127 1.65 8.32 17.15
N ALA A 128 0.36 8.68 17.16
CA ALA A 128 -0.15 9.80 16.36
C ALA A 128 0.43 11.15 16.82
N ALA A 129 0.52 11.36 18.14
CA ALA A 129 1.16 12.54 18.70
C ALA A 129 2.65 12.62 18.33
N GLU A 130 3.35 11.50 18.37
CA GLU A 130 4.77 11.41 17.99
C GLU A 130 4.97 11.72 16.50
N VAL A 131 4.14 11.16 15.61
CA VAL A 131 4.17 11.49 14.18
C VAL A 131 3.94 12.97 13.95
N HIS A 132 3.02 13.59 14.69
CA HIS A 132 2.80 15.03 14.60
C HIS A 132 4.01 15.84 15.07
N ARG A 133 4.62 15.46 16.21
CA ARG A 133 5.84 16.08 16.72
C ARG A 133 6.98 16.04 15.70
N LEU A 134 7.27 14.85 15.16
CA LEU A 134 8.33 14.65 14.19
C LEU A 134 8.10 15.43 12.89
N ARG A 135 6.85 15.52 12.41
CA ARG A 135 6.51 16.34 11.23
C ARG A 135 6.75 17.82 11.46
N THR A 136 6.41 18.33 12.63
CA THR A 136 6.65 19.73 13.01
C THR A 136 8.15 20.02 13.13
N GLU A 137 8.92 19.09 13.71
CA GLU A 137 10.38 19.22 13.82
C GLU A 137 11.05 19.22 12.43
N ILE A 138 10.65 18.32 11.53
CA ILE A 138 11.13 18.29 10.14
C ILE A 138 10.83 19.61 9.43
N ALA A 139 9.63 20.17 9.62
CA ALA A 139 9.26 21.44 9.01
C ALA A 139 10.11 22.61 9.53
N ALA A 140 10.38 22.65 10.84
CA ALA A 140 11.24 23.67 11.45
C ALA A 140 12.69 23.57 10.95
N LEU A 141 13.27 22.37 10.95
CA LEU A 141 14.63 22.13 10.44
C LEU A 141 14.76 22.44 8.94
N ALA A 142 13.72 22.17 8.16
CA ALA A 142 13.70 22.53 6.74
C ALA A 142 13.72 24.06 6.54
N ALA A 143 13.00 24.82 7.38
CA ALA A 143 12.99 26.28 7.35
C ALA A 143 14.37 26.86 7.75
N GLU A 144 14.97 26.35 8.83
CA GLU A 144 16.31 26.77 9.28
C GLU A 144 17.36 26.50 8.21
N ASN A 145 17.34 25.32 7.58
CA ASN A 145 18.24 24.99 6.47
C ASN A 145 18.04 25.91 5.27
N ALA A 146 16.81 26.33 4.97
CA ALA A 146 16.54 27.28 3.89
C ALA A 146 17.13 28.66 4.21
N GLU A 147 17.00 29.12 5.45
CA GLU A 147 17.57 30.39 5.92
C GLU A 147 19.09 30.38 5.89
N LEU A 148 19.73 29.32 6.42
CA LEU A 148 21.19 29.17 6.39
C LEU A 148 21.74 29.11 4.96
N ARG A 149 21.04 28.43 4.04
CA ARG A 149 21.41 28.42 2.62
C ARG A 149 21.28 29.81 1.98
N ALA A 150 20.23 30.56 2.30
CA ALA A 150 20.04 31.92 1.82
C ALA A 150 21.14 32.86 2.35
N ALA A 151 21.46 32.78 3.65
CA ALA A 151 22.52 33.56 4.28
C ALA A 151 23.91 33.24 3.71
N SER A 152 24.20 31.95 3.48
CA SER A 152 25.47 31.51 2.86
C SER A 152 25.62 32.02 1.42
N ALA A 153 24.52 32.04 0.65
CA ALA A 153 24.52 32.58 -0.71
C ALA A 153 24.78 34.11 -0.75
N GLN A 154 24.25 34.86 0.24
CA GLN A 154 24.48 36.30 0.37
C GLN A 154 25.91 36.62 0.84
N GLY A 155 26.44 35.86 1.81
CA GLY A 155 27.81 36.01 2.30
C GLY A 155 28.88 35.70 1.24
N ALA A 156 28.59 34.81 0.30
CA ALA A 156 29.46 34.55 -0.85
C ALA A 156 29.51 35.72 -1.86
N SER A 157 28.43 36.51 -1.98
CA SER A 157 28.37 37.67 -2.88
C SER A 157 29.00 38.95 -2.30
N GLN A 158 29.19 39.04 -0.98
CA GLN A 158 29.70 40.24 -0.31
C GLN A 158 31.21 40.28 -0.09
N ARG A 159 31.99 39.23 -0.43
CA ARG A 159 33.46 39.31 -0.36
C ARG A 159 33.97 40.30 -1.43
N PRO A 160 34.41 41.52 -1.06
CA PRO A 160 35.00 42.42 -2.03
C PRO A 160 36.39 41.86 -2.35
N GLY A 161 36.68 41.63 -3.62
CA GLY A 161 38.03 41.32 -4.06
C GLY A 161 38.98 42.39 -3.53
N ARG A 162 39.93 41.99 -2.68
CA ARG A 162 40.97 42.87 -2.13
C ARG A 162 41.72 43.51 -3.31
N PRO A 163 41.67 44.85 -3.51
CA PRO A 163 42.30 45.46 -4.67
C PRO A 163 43.81 45.61 -4.44
N GLY A 164 44.57 45.07 -5.40
CA GLY A 164 45.78 45.70 -5.92
C GLY A 164 47.06 45.62 -5.10
N GLY A 165 47.99 44.77 -5.56
CA GLY A 165 49.43 44.95 -5.37
C GLY A 165 50.15 44.73 -6.69
N ARG A 166 49.97 45.64 -7.66
CA ARG A 166 50.76 45.69 -8.91
C ARG A 166 52.24 45.89 -8.54
N ARG A 167 53.07 44.86 -8.68
CA ARG A 167 54.52 45.04 -8.78
C ARG A 167 54.83 45.41 -10.23
N THR A 168 55.19 46.66 -10.45
CA THR A 168 55.76 47.17 -11.70
C THR A 168 57.08 46.46 -11.97
N ALA A 169 57.19 45.83 -13.15
CA ALA A 169 58.44 45.41 -13.74
C ALA A 169 58.70 46.26 -14.99
N ALA A 170 59.98 46.43 -15.30
CA ALA A 170 60.58 47.07 -16.48
C ALA A 170 60.92 48.57 -16.37
N GLU A 171 62.17 48.83 -15.94
CA GLU A 171 63.05 49.84 -16.55
C GLU A 171 64.51 49.40 -16.30
N ARG A 172 65.06 48.61 -17.23
CA ARG A 172 66.50 48.54 -17.58
C ARG A 172 66.60 47.95 -18.99
N GLY A 173 67.10 48.74 -19.93
CA GLY A 173 67.34 48.37 -21.32
C GLY A 173 67.29 49.60 -22.20
#